data_AF-A0A097PTA6-F1
#
_entry.id   AF-A0A097PTA6-F1
#
_cell.length_a   1.000
_cell.length_b   1.000
_cell.length_c   1.000
_cell.angle_alpha   90.00
_cell.angle_beta   90.00
_cell.angle_gamma   90.00
#
_symmetry.space_group_name_H-M   'P 1'
#
loop_
_entity.id
_entity.type
_entity.pdbx_description
1 polymer ?
#
loop_
_entity_poly.entity_id
_entity_poly.type
_entity_poly.pdbx_seq_one_letter_code
_entity_poly.pdbx_strand_id
1 'polypeptide(L)'
;MKTKVINDFLLLSNHSNDNSFYFLENDKLEIFNINNSDLKKTKSFMGDKSDEYLSIYLNKLNDFYENMMYLQVNNYSVFQTELFKFMINYSEFNYESLERGMISYCSHSEGFLSIPKNQKFKKIFKEGYLKNEHVLDLIINNRKDSFFYTYHIDTIISELKPCIRNSIKKNEIHFLNIDHSKNNDQLTSDFHQHMLSNEKFLKFMRCDIDFLTSRFLTIAQYFLLKNMGISNINRYFTCYLTYKSLSNFTSKNPNDLIKYFKED
;
A
#
# COMPACT_ATOMS: atom_id res chain seq x y z
N MET A 1 5.48 -3.89 -19.94
CA MET A 1 4.92 -2.91 -18.99
C MET A 1 5.99 -2.01 -18.39
N LYS A 2 6.95 -2.54 -17.60
CA LYS A 2 7.99 -1.73 -16.92
C LYS A 2 8.77 -0.77 -17.84
N THR A 3 9.26 -1.24 -18.98
CA THR A 3 9.99 -0.39 -19.95
C THR A 3 9.13 0.73 -20.54
N LYS A 4 7.83 0.51 -20.73
CA LYS A 4 6.93 1.53 -21.26
C LYS A 4 6.70 2.65 -20.25
N VAL A 5 6.44 2.31 -18.99
CA VAL A 5 6.26 3.30 -17.91
C VAL A 5 7.51 4.15 -17.71
N ILE A 6 8.69 3.54 -17.76
CA ILE A 6 9.97 4.25 -17.70
C ILE A 6 10.12 5.23 -18.87
N ASN A 7 9.83 4.79 -20.09
CA ASN A 7 9.94 5.66 -21.26
C ASN A 7 8.95 6.84 -21.19
N ASP A 8 7.69 6.57 -20.80
CA ASP A 8 6.70 7.62 -20.61
C ASP A 8 7.19 8.62 -19.52
N PHE A 9 7.74 8.13 -18.41
CA PHE A 9 8.31 8.97 -17.35
C PHE A 9 9.43 9.88 -17.86
N LEU A 10 10.42 9.33 -18.58
CA LEU A 10 11.55 10.12 -19.09
C LEU A 10 11.13 11.19 -20.10
N LEU A 11 10.01 10.98 -20.81
CA LEU A 11 9.42 11.98 -21.70
C LEU A 11 8.67 13.07 -20.92
N LEU A 12 8.03 12.68 -19.82
CA LEU A 12 7.14 13.55 -19.04
C LEU A 12 7.87 14.36 -17.94
N SER A 13 9.01 13.89 -17.45
CA SER A 13 9.67 14.47 -16.26
C SER A 13 10.07 15.94 -16.42
N ASN A 14 10.24 16.43 -17.64
CA ASN A 14 10.53 17.84 -17.92
C ASN A 14 9.27 18.73 -17.98
N HIS A 15 8.09 18.14 -17.82
CA HIS A 15 6.79 18.81 -17.93
C HIS A 15 5.99 18.80 -16.62
N SER A 16 6.52 18.21 -15.55
CA SER A 16 5.90 18.27 -14.22
C SER A 16 6.04 19.69 -13.63
N ASN A 17 5.05 20.07 -12.84
CA ASN A 17 5.05 21.27 -12.01
C ASN A 17 4.46 20.97 -10.63
N ASP A 18 4.56 21.93 -9.71
CA ASP A 18 4.13 21.81 -8.31
C ASP A 18 2.66 21.40 -8.15
N ASN A 19 1.81 21.69 -9.13
CA ASN A 19 0.38 21.37 -9.11
C ASN A 19 0.03 20.13 -9.94
N SER A 20 1.01 19.28 -10.25
CA SER A 20 0.82 18.12 -11.12
C SER A 20 1.13 16.80 -10.41
N PHE A 21 0.67 15.68 -10.93
CA PHE A 21 1.05 14.35 -10.44
C PHE A 21 1.01 13.31 -11.55
N TYR A 22 1.81 12.27 -11.41
CA TYR A 22 1.86 11.15 -12.34
C TYR A 22 0.76 10.14 -12.06
N PHE A 23 0.10 9.65 -13.12
CA PHE A 23 -0.91 8.61 -13.00
C PHE A 23 -0.83 7.61 -14.16
N LEU A 24 -0.81 6.30 -13.85
CA LEU A 24 -0.76 5.23 -14.84
C LEU A 24 -2.17 4.73 -15.19
N GLU A 25 -2.60 5.05 -16.42
CA GLU A 25 -3.89 4.68 -16.99
C GLU A 25 -3.72 3.90 -18.29
N ASN A 26 -4.36 2.74 -18.42
CA ASN A 26 -4.33 1.91 -19.63
C ASN A 26 -2.89 1.67 -20.16
N ASP A 27 -1.97 1.34 -19.24
CA ASP A 27 -0.55 1.14 -19.49
C ASP A 27 0.19 2.36 -20.07
N LYS A 28 -0.34 3.57 -19.90
CA LYS A 28 0.30 4.84 -20.29
C LYS A 28 0.40 5.75 -19.08
N LEU A 29 1.61 6.22 -18.80
CA LEU A 29 1.81 7.21 -17.74
C LEU A 29 1.43 8.58 -18.28
N GLU A 30 0.68 9.35 -17.50
CA GLU A 30 0.26 10.71 -17.86
C GLU A 30 0.45 11.65 -16.66
N ILE A 31 0.54 12.95 -16.94
CA ILE A 31 0.59 14.02 -15.92
C ILE A 31 -0.80 14.64 -15.81
N PHE A 32 -1.33 14.67 -14.59
CA PHE A 32 -2.59 15.32 -14.25
C PHE A 32 -2.31 16.58 -13.45
N ASN A 33 -3.14 17.62 -13.63
CA ASN A 33 -3.08 18.83 -12.79
C ASN A 33 -4.12 18.71 -11.66
N ILE A 34 -3.71 18.91 -10.41
CA ILE A 34 -4.57 18.76 -9.22
C ILE A 34 -5.78 19.70 -9.24
N ASN A 35 -5.63 20.91 -9.79
CA ASN A 35 -6.70 21.91 -9.81
C ASN A 35 -7.77 21.61 -10.87
N ASN A 36 -7.44 20.81 -11.88
CA ASN A 36 -8.30 20.47 -13.01
C ASN A 36 -8.47 18.96 -13.19
N SER A 37 -8.09 18.13 -12.22
CA SER A 37 -8.14 16.68 -12.38
C SER A 37 -9.57 16.18 -12.22
N ASP A 38 -10.16 15.63 -13.28
CA ASP A 38 -11.35 14.77 -13.20
C ASP A 38 -10.90 13.31 -13.08
N LEU A 39 -10.07 13.03 -12.07
CA LEU A 39 -9.66 11.67 -11.74
C LEU A 39 -10.94 10.91 -11.34
N LYS A 40 -11.35 9.89 -12.10
CA LYS A 40 -12.54 9.05 -11.84
C LYS A 40 -12.11 7.64 -11.49
N LYS A 41 -11.31 7.47 -10.43
CA LYS A 41 -10.64 6.19 -10.14
C LYS A 41 -11.17 5.53 -8.88
N THR A 42 -11.51 6.31 -7.86
CA THR A 42 -12.01 5.79 -6.58
C THR A 42 -13.43 6.26 -6.27
N LYS A 43 -13.88 7.40 -6.81
CA LYS A 43 -15.18 7.99 -6.44
C LYS A 43 -16.38 7.08 -6.60
N SER A 44 -16.37 6.24 -7.63
CA SER A 44 -17.47 5.31 -7.93
C SER A 44 -17.69 4.23 -6.87
N PHE A 45 -16.70 3.95 -6.03
CA PHE A 45 -16.79 2.91 -5.00
C PHE A 45 -16.27 3.34 -3.61
N MET A 46 -15.70 4.53 -3.49
CA MET A 46 -15.19 5.09 -2.23
C MET A 46 -15.76 6.47 -1.87
N GLY A 47 -16.64 7.06 -2.69
CA GLY A 47 -17.28 8.35 -2.40
C GLY A 47 -16.57 9.57 -3.00
N ASP A 48 -17.26 10.71 -3.03
CA ASP A 48 -16.92 11.85 -3.89
C ASP A 48 -15.57 12.51 -3.57
N LYS A 49 -15.12 12.46 -2.31
CA LYS A 49 -13.82 13.04 -1.91
C LYS A 49 -12.63 12.11 -2.12
N SER A 50 -12.86 10.85 -2.48
CA SER A 50 -11.79 9.86 -2.56
C SER A 50 -10.78 10.13 -3.69
N ASP A 51 -11.21 10.63 -4.84
CA ASP A 51 -10.32 10.98 -5.94
C ASP A 51 -9.53 12.27 -5.63
N GLU A 52 -10.14 13.25 -4.95
CA GLU A 52 -9.47 14.49 -4.50
C GLU A 52 -8.29 14.19 -3.56
N TYR A 53 -8.53 13.39 -2.51
CA TYR A 53 -7.46 13.02 -1.58
C TYR A 53 -6.39 12.12 -2.22
N LEU A 54 -6.77 11.29 -3.20
CA LEU A 54 -5.80 10.54 -3.99
C LEU A 54 -4.89 11.47 -4.80
N SER A 55 -5.45 12.48 -5.48
CA SER A 55 -4.69 13.48 -6.22
C SER A 55 -3.74 14.28 -5.31
N ILE A 56 -4.23 14.74 -4.15
CA ILE A 56 -3.40 15.46 -3.15
C ILE A 56 -2.25 14.57 -2.67
N TYR A 57 -2.53 13.31 -2.34
CA TYR A 57 -1.51 12.35 -1.90
C TYR A 57 -0.44 12.14 -2.98
N LEU A 58 -0.84 11.85 -4.22
CA LEU A 58 0.12 11.60 -5.30
C LEU A 58 0.97 12.83 -5.62
N ASN A 59 0.37 14.02 -5.63
CA ASN A 59 1.08 15.28 -5.84
C ASN A 59 2.13 15.53 -4.76
N LYS A 60 1.76 15.39 -3.47
CA LYS A 60 2.71 15.54 -2.35
C LYS A 60 3.88 14.54 -2.39
N LEU A 61 3.73 13.41 -3.07
CA LEU A 61 4.78 12.38 -3.20
C LEU A 61 5.52 12.42 -4.54
N ASN A 62 5.35 13.46 -5.37
CA ASN A 62 6.01 13.54 -6.67
C ASN A 62 7.54 13.44 -6.58
N ASP A 63 8.20 14.23 -5.73
CA ASP A 63 9.66 14.22 -5.67
C ASP A 63 10.21 12.84 -5.28
N PHE A 64 9.54 12.18 -4.32
CA PHE A 64 9.83 10.80 -3.96
C PHE A 64 9.61 9.86 -5.16
N TYR A 65 8.47 10.01 -5.87
CA TYR A 65 8.15 9.22 -7.05
C TYR A 65 9.21 9.36 -8.15
N GLU A 66 9.57 10.59 -8.53
CA GLU A 66 10.52 10.86 -9.60
C GLU A 66 11.89 10.28 -9.28
N ASN A 67 12.36 10.46 -8.04
CA ASN A 67 13.62 9.88 -7.60
C ASN A 67 13.59 8.35 -7.61
N MET A 68 12.50 7.73 -7.16
CA MET A 68 12.31 6.29 -7.25
C MET A 68 12.30 5.81 -8.71
N MET A 69 11.72 6.57 -9.64
CA MET A 69 11.76 6.26 -11.07
C MET A 69 13.18 6.38 -11.64
N TYR A 70 13.94 7.42 -11.29
CA TYR A 70 15.35 7.53 -11.69
C TYR A 70 16.21 6.38 -11.14
N LEU A 71 16.00 5.95 -9.89
CA LEU A 71 16.65 4.75 -9.36
C LEU A 71 16.23 3.50 -10.14
N GLN A 72 14.96 3.38 -10.52
CA GLN A 72 14.48 2.23 -11.27
C GLN A 72 15.21 2.08 -12.62
N VAL A 73 15.61 3.20 -13.24
CA VAL A 73 16.41 3.26 -14.47
C VAL A 73 17.89 3.01 -14.21
N ASN A 74 18.48 3.74 -13.25
CA ASN A 74 19.94 3.83 -13.11
C ASN A 74 20.53 2.84 -12.10
N ASN A 75 19.77 2.45 -11.08
CA ASN A 75 20.24 1.56 -10.02
C ASN A 75 19.07 0.75 -9.42
N TYR A 76 18.68 -0.30 -10.13
CA TYR A 76 17.51 -1.09 -9.76
C TYR A 76 17.63 -1.78 -8.39
N SER A 77 18.85 -2.12 -7.96
CA SER A 77 19.06 -2.71 -6.63
C SER A 77 18.73 -1.71 -5.52
N VAL A 78 19.17 -0.46 -5.66
CA VAL A 78 18.85 0.60 -4.68
C VAL A 78 17.35 0.92 -4.71
N PHE A 79 16.73 0.95 -5.90
CA PHE A 79 15.26 1.07 -6.02
C PHE A 79 14.53 0.00 -5.22
N GLN A 80 14.94 -1.27 -5.32
CA GLN A 80 14.31 -2.36 -4.58
C GLN A 80 14.49 -2.20 -3.07
N THR A 81 15.69 -1.83 -2.62
CA THR A 81 15.97 -1.56 -1.20
C THR A 81 15.09 -0.42 -0.66
N GLU A 82 15.06 0.72 -1.35
CA GLU A 82 14.25 1.86 -0.90
C GLU A 82 12.75 1.59 -1.01
N LEU A 83 12.30 0.81 -1.98
CA LEU A 83 10.91 0.34 -2.04
C LEU A 83 10.56 -0.49 -0.80
N PHE A 84 11.45 -1.39 -0.37
CA PHE A 84 11.21 -2.18 0.84
C PHE A 84 11.20 -1.33 2.11
N LYS A 85 12.15 -0.40 2.26
CA LYS A 85 12.17 0.55 3.39
C LYS A 85 10.91 1.42 3.39
N PHE A 86 10.49 1.91 2.22
CA PHE A 86 9.23 2.64 2.05
C PHE A 86 8.04 1.84 2.57
N MET A 87 7.89 0.58 2.14
CA MET A 87 6.79 -0.27 2.60
C MET A 87 6.78 -0.45 4.13
N ILE A 88 7.94 -0.68 4.74
CA ILE A 88 8.08 -0.87 6.19
C ILE A 88 7.76 0.42 6.95
N ASN A 89 8.42 1.53 6.61
CA ASN A 89 8.22 2.81 7.29
C ASN A 89 6.78 3.31 7.09
N TYR A 90 6.22 3.16 5.90
CA TYR A 90 4.82 3.51 5.64
C TYR A 90 3.87 2.72 6.55
N SER A 91 4.14 1.43 6.79
CA SER A 91 3.32 0.62 7.72
C SER A 91 3.37 1.15 9.16
N GLU A 92 4.55 1.58 9.62
CA GLU A 92 4.77 2.13 10.95
C GLU A 92 4.02 3.44 11.15
N PHE A 93 4.20 4.41 10.26
CA PHE A 93 3.60 5.75 10.40
C PHE A 93 2.11 5.78 10.05
N ASN A 94 1.70 5.05 9.02
CA ASN A 94 0.31 5.03 8.61
C ASN A 94 -0.58 4.35 9.66
N TYR A 95 -0.14 3.24 10.26
CA TYR A 95 -0.94 2.51 11.26
C TYR A 95 -0.53 2.77 12.71
N GLU A 96 0.46 3.65 12.93
CA GLU A 96 1.06 3.96 14.24
C GLU A 96 1.61 2.71 14.96
N SER A 97 1.85 1.64 14.20
CA SER A 97 2.32 0.35 14.69
C SER A 97 2.74 -0.53 13.51
N LEU A 98 3.97 -1.07 13.60
CA LEU A 98 4.46 -2.09 12.68
C LEU A 98 3.55 -3.34 12.66
N GLU A 99 3.01 -3.72 13.82
CA GLU A 99 2.15 -4.90 13.96
C GLU A 99 0.80 -4.68 13.26
N ARG A 100 0.17 -3.51 13.43
CA ARG A 100 -1.08 -3.17 12.74
C ARG A 100 -0.87 -3.03 11.22
N GLY A 101 0.23 -2.40 10.80
CA GLY A 101 0.57 -2.31 9.39
C GLY A 101 0.87 -3.66 8.73
N MET A 102 1.54 -4.56 9.46
CA MET A 102 1.79 -5.94 9.03
C MET A 102 0.50 -6.70 8.70
N ILE A 103 -0.55 -6.53 9.51
CA ILE A 103 -1.86 -7.16 9.27
C ILE A 103 -2.43 -6.75 7.91
N SER A 104 -2.31 -5.47 7.53
CA SER A 104 -2.81 -4.95 6.25
C SER A 104 -2.09 -5.60 5.05
N TYR A 105 -0.75 -5.66 5.08
CA TYR A 105 0.03 -6.31 4.03
C TYR A 105 -0.17 -7.83 4.00
N CYS A 106 -0.34 -8.46 5.16
CA CYS A 106 -0.67 -9.88 5.26
C CYS A 106 -2.03 -10.15 4.60
N SER A 107 -3.08 -9.40 4.95
CA SER A 107 -4.40 -9.52 4.31
C SER A 107 -4.33 -9.35 2.79
N HIS A 108 -3.62 -8.33 2.31
CA HIS A 108 -3.52 -8.08 0.87
C HIS A 108 -2.84 -9.24 0.12
N SER A 109 -1.75 -9.78 0.67
CA SER A 109 -1.01 -10.87 0.07
C SER A 109 -1.75 -12.21 0.16
N GLU A 110 -2.24 -12.57 1.36
CA GLU A 110 -2.96 -13.81 1.58
C GLU A 110 -4.31 -13.85 0.86
N GLY A 111 -4.95 -12.69 0.65
CA GLY A 111 -6.18 -12.56 -0.13
C GLY A 111 -5.94 -12.88 -1.60
N PHE A 112 -4.78 -12.50 -2.15
CA PHE A 112 -4.39 -12.91 -3.50
C PHE A 112 -4.07 -14.40 -3.59
N LEU A 113 -3.34 -14.94 -2.60
CA LEU A 113 -2.87 -16.34 -2.61
C LEU A 113 -3.97 -17.37 -2.33
N SER A 114 -5.06 -16.98 -1.66
CA SER A 114 -6.21 -17.84 -1.38
C SER A 114 -7.06 -18.13 -2.62
N ILE A 115 -6.97 -17.30 -3.66
CA ILE A 115 -7.69 -17.55 -4.93
C ILE A 115 -7.10 -18.80 -5.62
N PRO A 116 -7.91 -19.82 -5.98
CA PRO A 116 -7.41 -21.08 -6.53
C PRO A 116 -6.41 -20.93 -7.69
N LYS A 117 -6.70 -20.03 -8.65
CA LYS A 117 -5.82 -19.77 -9.81
C LYS A 117 -4.43 -19.19 -9.45
N ASN A 118 -4.29 -18.65 -8.25
CA ASN A 118 -3.07 -18.01 -7.76
C ASN A 118 -2.27 -18.89 -6.79
N GLN A 119 -2.77 -20.07 -6.38
CA GLN A 119 -2.08 -20.94 -5.42
C GLN A 119 -0.66 -21.32 -5.85
N LYS A 120 -0.40 -21.38 -7.17
CA LYS A 120 0.96 -21.57 -7.73
C LYS A 120 1.99 -20.54 -7.24
N PHE A 121 1.56 -19.32 -6.90
CA PHE A 121 2.45 -18.27 -6.40
C PHE A 121 2.83 -18.46 -4.94
N LYS A 122 2.12 -19.28 -4.15
CA LYS A 122 2.42 -19.50 -2.72
C LYS A 122 3.83 -20.05 -2.52
N LYS A 123 4.22 -21.03 -3.35
CA LYS A 123 5.57 -21.60 -3.33
C LYS A 123 6.63 -20.55 -3.73
N ILE A 124 6.37 -19.82 -4.81
CA ILE A 124 7.26 -18.76 -5.32
C ILE A 124 7.48 -17.67 -4.26
N PHE A 125 6.42 -17.24 -3.59
CA PHE A 125 6.49 -16.20 -2.56
C PHE A 125 7.30 -16.68 -1.35
N LYS A 126 7.03 -17.92 -0.89
CA LYS A 126 7.76 -18.54 0.22
C LYS A 126 9.24 -18.71 -0.09
N GLU A 127 9.59 -19.26 -1.25
CA GLU A 127 10.98 -19.44 -1.67
C GLU A 127 11.69 -18.10 -1.87
N GLY A 128 10.99 -17.12 -2.41
CA GLY A 128 11.48 -15.75 -2.56
C GLY A 128 11.82 -15.10 -1.22
N TYR A 129 11.01 -15.32 -0.18
CA TYR A 129 11.32 -14.87 1.17
C TYR A 129 12.54 -15.59 1.73
N LEU A 130 12.53 -16.93 1.77
CA LEU A 130 13.61 -17.72 2.35
C LEU A 130 14.97 -17.45 1.68
N LYS A 131 14.97 -17.22 0.36
CA LYS A 131 16.20 -16.89 -0.38
C LYS A 131 16.79 -15.53 0.02
N ASN A 132 15.96 -14.57 0.45
CA ASN A 132 16.36 -13.19 0.69
C ASN A 132 16.25 -12.78 2.17
N GLU A 133 15.92 -13.71 3.06
CA GLU A 133 15.62 -13.44 4.48
C GLU A 133 16.70 -12.59 5.14
N HIS A 134 17.97 -13.00 5.07
CA HIS A 134 19.10 -12.24 5.63
C HIS A 134 19.20 -10.81 5.05
N VAL A 135 18.96 -10.62 3.76
CA VAL A 135 19.02 -9.29 3.13
C VAL A 135 17.86 -8.43 3.61
N LEU A 136 16.66 -9.01 3.70
CA LEU A 136 15.48 -8.31 4.21
C LEU A 136 15.64 -7.92 5.68
N ASP A 137 16.27 -8.77 6.49
CA ASP A 137 16.61 -8.50 7.89
C ASP A 137 17.62 -7.33 8.01
N LEU A 138 18.60 -7.24 7.11
CA LEU A 138 19.48 -6.08 7.05
C LEU A 138 18.73 -4.79 6.66
N ILE A 139 17.80 -4.88 5.70
CA ILE A 139 17.01 -3.73 5.25
C ILE A 139 16.12 -3.19 6.36
N ILE A 140 15.39 -4.05 7.08
CA ILE A 140 14.48 -3.62 8.16
C ILE A 140 15.23 -2.99 9.35
N ASN A 141 16.43 -3.48 9.65
CA ASN A 141 17.27 -2.91 10.70
C ASN A 141 17.83 -1.54 10.32
N ASN A 142 18.09 -1.31 9.02
CA ASN A 142 18.57 -0.03 8.50
C ASN A 142 17.47 0.85 7.90
N ARG A 143 16.19 0.56 8.17
CA ARG A 143 15.05 1.24 7.53
C ARG A 143 14.98 2.74 7.79
N LYS A 144 15.60 3.22 8.88
CA LYS A 144 15.60 4.63 9.28
C LYS A 144 16.47 5.50 8.36
N ASP A 145 17.48 4.91 7.74
CA ASP A 145 18.23 5.54 6.66
C ASP A 145 17.50 5.27 5.35
N SER A 146 16.44 6.03 5.07
CA SER A 146 15.59 5.85 3.90
C SER A 146 15.13 7.18 3.33
N PHE A 147 14.89 7.16 2.02
CA PHE A 147 14.20 8.25 1.32
C PHE A 147 12.84 8.57 1.90
N PHE A 148 12.19 7.64 2.59
CA PHE A 148 10.97 7.92 3.35
C PHE A 148 11.10 9.16 4.24
N TYR A 149 12.23 9.29 4.95
CA TYR A 149 12.50 10.44 5.83
C TYR A 149 13.08 11.63 5.07
N THR A 150 13.91 11.40 4.05
CA THR A 150 14.43 12.47 3.18
C THR A 150 13.32 13.28 2.52
N TYR A 151 12.24 12.62 2.11
CA TYR A 151 11.07 13.25 1.47
C TYR A 151 9.93 13.51 2.45
N HIS A 152 10.16 13.41 3.77
CA HIS A 152 9.19 13.73 4.82
C HIS A 152 7.81 13.06 4.63
N ILE A 153 7.80 11.79 4.22
CA ILE A 153 6.55 11.05 3.94
C ILE A 153 5.74 10.86 5.23
N ASP A 154 6.41 10.74 6.38
CA ASP A 154 5.79 10.76 7.71
C ASP A 154 4.96 12.03 7.95
N THR A 155 5.51 13.19 7.62
CA THR A 155 4.81 14.48 7.73
C THR A 155 3.61 14.52 6.81
N ILE A 156 3.76 14.09 5.54
CA ILE A 156 2.66 14.04 4.56
C ILE A 156 1.52 13.15 5.07
N ILE A 157 1.83 11.96 5.59
CA ILE A 157 0.83 11.05 6.17
C ILE A 157 0.11 11.74 7.35
N SER A 158 0.88 12.35 8.25
CA SER A 158 0.35 13.01 9.44
C SER A 158 -0.56 14.19 9.11
N GLU A 159 -0.24 14.97 8.08
CA GLU A 159 -1.07 16.08 7.57
C GLU A 159 -2.37 15.60 6.95
N LEU A 160 -2.34 14.51 6.18
CA LEU A 160 -3.51 14.04 5.42
C LEU A 160 -4.52 13.29 6.30
N LYS A 161 -4.05 12.57 7.32
CA LYS A 161 -4.90 11.75 8.20
C LYS A 161 -6.10 12.52 8.77
N PRO A 162 -5.96 13.71 9.40
CA PRO A 162 -7.09 14.46 9.95
C PRO A 162 -8.16 14.83 8.92
N CYS A 163 -7.74 15.22 7.72
CA CYS A 163 -8.65 15.61 6.64
C CYS A 163 -9.44 14.41 6.12
N ILE A 164 -8.76 13.31 5.81
CA ILE A 164 -9.38 12.05 5.35
C ILE A 164 -10.33 11.51 6.43
N ARG A 165 -9.89 11.51 7.69
CA ARG A 165 -10.68 11.12 8.86
C ARG A 165 -11.99 11.90 8.95
N ASN A 166 -11.94 13.21 8.72
CA ASN A 166 -13.13 14.06 8.74
C ASN A 166 -14.07 13.74 7.57
N SER A 167 -13.56 13.48 6.37
CA SER A 167 -14.39 13.07 5.22
C SER A 167 -15.01 11.68 5.40
N ILE A 168 -14.32 10.75 6.06
CA ILE A 168 -14.92 9.46 6.46
C ILE A 168 -16.06 9.68 7.45
N LYS A 169 -15.88 10.54 8.47
CA LYS A 169 -16.94 10.89 9.44
C LYS A 169 -18.17 11.51 8.77
N LYS A 170 -17.97 12.28 7.70
CA LYS A 170 -19.03 12.90 6.90
C LYS A 170 -19.61 11.97 5.83
N ASN A 171 -19.14 10.74 5.73
CA ASN A 171 -19.52 9.77 4.69
C ASN A 171 -19.20 10.23 3.25
N GLU A 172 -18.29 11.20 3.10
CA GLU A 172 -17.74 11.65 1.81
C GLU A 172 -16.70 10.65 1.27
N ILE A 173 -16.10 9.87 2.18
CA ILE A 173 -15.35 8.65 1.87
C ILE A 173 -16.01 7.47 2.59
N HIS A 174 -16.25 6.37 1.86
CA HIS A 174 -16.77 5.13 2.42
C HIS A 174 -16.08 3.91 1.82
N PHE A 175 -16.28 2.75 2.44
CA PHE A 175 -15.72 1.48 1.99
C PHE A 175 -16.85 0.49 1.81
N LEU A 176 -16.77 -0.33 0.76
CA LEU A 176 -17.72 -1.43 0.57
C LEU A 176 -17.57 -2.44 1.71
N ASN A 177 -18.67 -2.73 2.41
CA ASN A 177 -18.73 -3.72 3.48
C ASN A 177 -18.50 -5.13 2.90
N ILE A 178 -17.60 -5.88 3.54
CA ILE A 178 -17.23 -7.25 3.14
C ILE A 178 -18.44 -8.20 3.20
N ASP A 179 -19.43 -7.94 4.07
CA ASP A 179 -20.59 -8.82 4.30
C ASP A 179 -21.49 -9.06 3.09
N HIS A 180 -21.42 -8.22 2.06
CA HIS A 180 -22.32 -8.28 0.90
C HIS A 180 -21.65 -8.76 -0.39
N SER A 181 -20.38 -9.17 -0.34
CA SER A 181 -19.74 -9.73 -1.53
C SER A 181 -20.22 -11.16 -1.75
N LYS A 182 -20.84 -11.44 -2.91
CA LYS A 182 -21.18 -12.81 -3.37
C LYS A 182 -19.95 -13.72 -3.59
N ASN A 183 -18.77 -13.28 -3.16
CA ASN A 183 -17.47 -13.90 -3.38
C ASN A 183 -16.79 -14.36 -2.08
N ASN A 184 -17.54 -14.65 -1.00
CA ASN A 184 -16.96 -15.21 0.24
C ASN A 184 -16.08 -16.46 0.00
N ASP A 185 -16.28 -17.16 -1.11
CA ASP A 185 -15.41 -18.26 -1.58
C ASP A 185 -13.96 -17.85 -1.91
N GLN A 186 -13.63 -16.55 -1.90
CA GLN A 186 -12.29 -16.04 -2.24
C GLN A 186 -11.40 -15.75 -1.03
N LEU A 187 -11.93 -15.67 0.20
CA LEU A 187 -11.16 -15.36 1.42
C LEU A 187 -10.93 -16.61 2.28
N THR A 188 -10.32 -17.64 1.68
CA THR A 188 -10.19 -18.98 2.27
C THR A 188 -8.86 -19.24 2.98
N SER A 189 -7.94 -18.27 3.05
CA SER A 189 -6.68 -18.49 3.78
C SER A 189 -6.90 -18.53 5.29
N ASP A 190 -6.05 -19.27 6.00
CA ASP A 190 -6.08 -19.38 7.47
C ASP A 190 -6.15 -18.01 8.17
N PHE A 191 -5.42 -17.03 7.64
CA PHE A 191 -5.45 -15.64 8.12
C PHE A 191 -6.86 -15.03 8.02
N HIS A 192 -7.52 -15.15 6.87
CA HIS A 192 -8.87 -14.62 6.69
C HIS A 192 -9.91 -15.42 7.49
N GLN A 193 -9.70 -16.71 7.72
CA GLN A 193 -10.57 -17.50 8.59
C GLN A 193 -10.49 -17.02 10.04
N HIS A 194 -9.29 -16.75 10.56
CA HIS A 194 -9.13 -16.12 11.88
C HIS A 194 -9.80 -14.75 11.95
N MET A 195 -9.64 -13.94 10.90
CA MET A 195 -10.29 -12.63 10.77
C MET A 195 -11.81 -12.73 10.81
N LEU A 196 -12.41 -13.65 10.05
CA LEU A 196 -13.85 -13.87 10.00
C LEU A 196 -14.40 -14.45 11.31
N SER A 197 -13.59 -15.21 12.05
CA SER A 197 -13.98 -15.79 13.35
C SER A 197 -13.90 -14.82 14.53
N ASN A 198 -13.27 -13.64 14.37
CA ASN A 198 -13.16 -12.64 15.43
C ASN A 198 -14.08 -11.44 15.14
N GLU A 199 -15.28 -11.46 15.71
CA GLU A 199 -16.27 -10.38 15.55
C GLU A 199 -15.76 -9.01 16.00
N LYS A 200 -14.96 -8.94 17.07
CA LYS A 200 -14.38 -7.67 17.56
C LYS A 200 -13.43 -7.08 16.53
N PHE A 201 -12.60 -7.92 15.92
CA PHE A 201 -11.68 -7.49 14.87
C PHE A 201 -12.44 -7.08 13.59
N LEU A 202 -13.49 -7.82 13.20
CA LEU A 202 -14.36 -7.41 12.08
C LEU A 202 -15.02 -6.06 12.32
N LYS A 203 -15.56 -5.84 13.53
CA LYS A 203 -16.15 -4.55 13.92
C LYS A 203 -15.12 -3.43 13.87
N PHE A 204 -13.92 -3.65 14.42
CA PHE A 204 -12.80 -2.71 14.34
C PHE A 204 -12.50 -2.32 12.88
N MET A 205 -12.30 -3.29 11.99
CA MET A 205 -11.99 -2.98 10.58
C MET A 205 -13.09 -2.25 9.82
N ARG A 206 -14.35 -2.33 10.28
CA ARG A 206 -15.51 -1.71 9.63
C ARG A 206 -15.84 -0.33 10.19
N CYS A 207 -15.64 -0.15 11.49
CA CYS A 207 -16.17 1.00 12.21
C CYS A 207 -15.07 1.91 12.77
N ASP A 208 -13.86 1.40 12.98
CA ASP A 208 -12.77 2.21 13.51
C ASP A 208 -12.28 3.21 12.46
N ILE A 209 -12.52 4.48 12.72
CA ILE A 209 -12.25 5.55 11.76
C ILE A 209 -10.75 5.70 11.48
N ASP A 210 -9.91 5.45 12.48
CA ASP A 210 -8.46 5.63 12.34
C ASP A 210 -7.87 4.49 11.50
N PHE A 211 -8.37 3.27 11.66
CA PHE A 211 -8.12 2.15 10.76
C PHE A 211 -8.61 2.43 9.34
N LEU A 212 -9.85 2.91 9.16
CA LEU A 212 -10.40 3.24 7.84
C LEU A 212 -9.59 4.34 7.14
N THR A 213 -9.12 5.34 7.90
CA THR A 213 -8.22 6.39 7.41
C THR A 213 -6.91 5.79 6.91
N SER A 214 -6.30 4.91 7.71
CA SER A 214 -5.07 4.21 7.36
C SER A 214 -5.25 3.29 6.14
N ARG A 215 -6.42 2.65 6.03
CA ARG A 215 -6.80 1.82 4.89
C ARG A 215 -6.92 2.63 3.60
N PHE A 216 -7.51 3.83 3.65
CA PHE A 216 -7.55 4.74 2.51
C PHE A 216 -6.14 5.07 2.01
N LEU A 217 -5.26 5.47 2.93
CA LEU A 217 -3.87 5.81 2.62
C LEU A 217 -3.10 4.61 2.04
N THR A 218 -3.34 3.40 2.54
CA THR A 218 -2.76 2.16 1.95
C THR A 218 -3.24 1.92 0.52
N ILE A 219 -4.50 2.23 0.19
CA ILE A 219 -5.00 2.17 -1.18
C ILE A 219 -4.28 3.21 -2.06
N ALA A 220 -4.11 4.44 -1.56
CA ALA A 220 -3.36 5.49 -2.26
C ALA A 220 -1.88 5.09 -2.48
N GLN A 221 -1.23 4.47 -1.50
CA GLN A 221 0.09 3.87 -1.62
C GLN A 221 0.13 2.86 -2.77
N TYR A 222 -0.88 1.99 -2.92
CA TYR A 222 -0.93 1.03 -4.02
C TYR A 222 -1.11 1.67 -5.40
N PHE A 223 -1.77 2.83 -5.49
CA PHE A 223 -1.78 3.63 -6.72
C PHE A 223 -0.40 4.20 -7.03
N LEU A 224 0.32 4.73 -6.05
CA LEU A 224 1.69 5.19 -6.23
C LEU A 224 2.61 4.07 -6.75
N LEU A 225 2.56 2.88 -6.13
CA LEU A 225 3.32 1.71 -6.58
C LEU A 225 2.94 1.28 -8.01
N LYS A 226 1.65 1.38 -8.36
CA LYS A 226 1.17 1.12 -9.73
C LYS A 226 1.80 2.10 -10.71
N ASN A 227 1.84 3.38 -10.36
CA ASN A 227 2.39 4.44 -11.20
C ASN A 227 3.89 4.21 -11.45
N MET A 228 4.61 3.62 -10.48
CA MET A 228 6.01 3.19 -10.64
C MET A 228 6.19 1.94 -11.53
N GLY A 229 5.11 1.46 -12.17
CA GLY A 229 5.12 0.28 -13.03
C GLY A 229 5.20 -1.06 -12.29
N ILE A 230 4.96 -1.08 -10.97
CA ILE A 230 4.96 -2.33 -10.19
C ILE A 230 3.66 -3.08 -10.49
N SER A 231 3.80 -4.27 -11.08
CA SER A 231 2.67 -5.12 -11.44
C SER A 231 1.88 -5.58 -10.22
N ASN A 232 0.62 -5.98 -10.41
CA ASN A 232 -0.23 -6.51 -9.34
C ASN A 232 0.45 -7.66 -8.59
N ILE A 233 1.00 -8.65 -9.31
CA ILE A 233 1.69 -9.80 -8.72
C ILE A 233 2.89 -9.34 -7.89
N ASN A 234 3.69 -8.39 -8.42
CA ASN A 234 4.84 -7.88 -7.70
C ASN A 234 4.44 -7.09 -6.45
N ARG A 235 3.33 -6.33 -6.46
CA ARG A 235 2.81 -5.67 -5.25
C ARG A 235 2.40 -6.68 -4.19
N TYR A 236 1.69 -7.76 -4.56
CA TYR A 236 1.35 -8.83 -3.62
C TYR A 236 2.59 -9.52 -3.06
N PHE A 237 3.61 -9.72 -3.89
CA PHE A 237 4.88 -10.30 -3.47
C PHE A 237 5.66 -9.36 -2.54
N THR A 238 5.74 -8.07 -2.84
CA THR A 238 6.35 -7.08 -1.95
C THR A 238 5.62 -7.04 -0.61
N CYS A 239 4.27 -7.02 -0.61
CA CYS A 239 3.49 -7.12 0.64
C CYS A 239 3.81 -8.42 1.41
N TYR A 240 3.96 -9.55 0.70
CA TYR A 240 4.34 -10.84 1.30
C TYR A 240 5.68 -10.75 2.02
N LEU A 241 6.69 -10.27 1.32
CA LEU A 241 8.04 -10.11 1.85
C LEU A 241 8.05 -9.15 3.03
N THR A 242 7.38 -8.00 2.92
CA THR A 242 7.30 -7.02 4.01
C THR A 242 6.62 -7.60 5.24
N TYR A 243 5.46 -8.24 5.13
CA TYR A 243 4.77 -8.74 6.33
C TYR A 243 5.56 -9.89 6.99
N LYS A 244 6.24 -10.74 6.21
CA LYS A 244 7.10 -11.79 6.77
C LYS A 244 8.30 -11.22 7.51
N SER A 245 8.97 -10.21 6.93
CA SER A 245 10.07 -9.50 7.61
C SER A 245 9.61 -8.79 8.89
N LEU A 246 8.44 -8.14 8.86
CA LEU A 246 7.85 -7.53 10.05
C LEU A 246 7.52 -8.58 11.13
N SER A 247 6.98 -9.72 10.73
CA SER A 247 6.65 -10.82 11.63
C SER A 247 7.91 -11.37 12.34
N ASN A 248 9.00 -11.55 11.59
CA ASN A 248 10.30 -11.93 12.14
C ASN A 248 10.85 -10.85 13.09
N PHE A 249 10.91 -9.61 12.63
CA PHE A 249 11.48 -8.48 13.36
C PHE A 249 10.75 -8.18 14.68
N THR A 250 9.41 -8.29 14.70
CA THR A 250 8.59 -8.08 15.90
C THR A 250 8.40 -9.34 16.73
N SER A 251 8.82 -10.50 16.23
CA SER A 251 8.49 -11.81 16.80
C SER A 251 6.98 -12.01 17.03
N LYS A 252 6.13 -11.41 16.19
CA LYS A 252 4.67 -11.55 16.23
C LYS A 252 4.15 -12.27 15.00
N ASN A 253 3.18 -13.15 15.20
CA ASN A 253 2.46 -13.78 14.11
C ASN A 253 1.19 -12.97 13.78
N PRO A 254 0.95 -12.60 12.51
CA PRO A 254 -0.27 -11.86 12.14
C PRO A 254 -1.57 -12.62 12.47
N ASN A 255 -1.57 -13.95 12.43
CA ASN A 255 -2.73 -14.74 12.84
C ASN A 255 -3.04 -14.57 14.32
N ASP A 256 -2.01 -14.52 15.17
CA ASP A 256 -2.19 -14.37 16.62
C ASP A 256 -2.68 -12.96 16.97
N LEU A 257 -2.18 -11.93 16.28
CA LEU A 257 -2.63 -10.55 16.46
C LEU A 257 -4.13 -10.40 16.19
N ILE A 258 -4.65 -11.09 15.17
CA ILE A 258 -6.08 -11.11 14.87
C ILE A 258 -6.83 -11.99 15.87
N LYS A 259 -6.37 -13.22 16.11
CA LYS A 259 -7.07 -14.19 16.96
C LYS A 259 -7.26 -13.68 18.39
N TYR A 260 -6.28 -12.96 18.92
CA TYR A 260 -6.32 -12.43 20.28
C TYR A 260 -6.60 -10.93 20.34
N PHE A 261 -7.04 -10.31 19.24
CA PHE A 261 -7.42 -8.91 19.20
C PHE A 261 -8.50 -8.61 20.26
N LYS A 262 -8.26 -7.56 21.04
CA LYS A 262 -9.22 -7.00 22.00
C LYS A 262 -9.44 -5.54 21.61
N GLU A 263 -10.70 -5.11 21.64
CA GLU A 263 -11.05 -3.69 21.55
C GLU A 263 -10.65 -3.07 22.90
N ASP A 264 -9.80 -2.04 22.87
CA ASP A 264 -9.40 -1.27 24.05
C ASP A 264 -10.59 -0.47 24.62
#